data_AF-A0A9Q1L7B9-F1
#
_entry.id   AF-A0A9Q1L7B9-F1
#
_cell.length_a   1.000
_cell.length_b   1.000
_cell.length_c   1.000
_cell.angle_alpha   90.00
_cell.angle_beta   90.00
_cell.angle_gamma   90.00
#
_symmetry.space_group_name_H-M   'P 1'
#
loop_
_entity.id
_entity.type
_entity.pdbx_description
1 polymer ?
#
loop_
_entity_poly.entity_id
_entity_poly.type
_entity_poly.pdbx_seq_one_letter_code
_entity_poly.pdbx_strand_id
1 'polypeptide(L)'
;MKKNEVFYLDPLGKAPATDLERLLNIGMQMFTTTVDQRQKWAYSTMVKYVKAPLQPGGTKCGYCLMHFTKELMLDSTLMTNNFYDKHMYSQKELDDIRVE
;
A
#
# COMPACT_ATOMS: atom_id res chain seq x y z
N MET A 1 -12.75 -19.52 4.63
CA MET A 1 -11.30 -19.35 4.36
C MET A 1 -10.98 -17.86 4.40
N LYS A 2 -10.00 -17.44 5.21
CA LYS A 2 -9.59 -16.03 5.26
C LYS A 2 -8.91 -15.69 3.93
N LYS A 3 -9.27 -14.55 3.32
CA LYS A 3 -8.61 -14.05 2.11
C LYS A 3 -7.47 -13.11 2.52
N ASN A 4 -6.33 -13.25 1.86
CA ASN A 4 -5.24 -12.28 1.85
C ASN A 4 -5.76 -10.94 1.32
N GLU A 5 -5.21 -9.86 1.85
CA GLU A 5 -5.68 -8.51 1.57
C GLU A 5 -4.72 -7.82 0.59
N VAL A 6 -5.28 -6.94 -0.24
CA VAL A 6 -4.51 -6.09 -1.15
C VAL A 6 -4.73 -4.66 -0.71
N PHE A 7 -3.67 -3.89 -0.67
CA PHE A 7 -3.69 -2.55 -0.12
C PHE A 7 -3.11 -1.53 -1.11
N TYR A 8 -3.62 -0.31 -1.03
CA TYR A 8 -3.13 0.85 -1.74
C TYR A 8 -2.63 1.88 -0.73
N LEU A 9 -1.40 2.36 -0.95
CA LEU A 9 -0.79 3.42 -0.18
C LEU A 9 -0.45 4.58 -1.12
N ASP A 10 -0.72 5.80 -0.65
CA ASP A 10 -0.32 7.02 -1.37
C ASP A 10 0.24 8.03 -0.36
N PRO A 11 1.52 8.44 -0.47
CA PRO A 11 2.12 9.45 0.39
C PRO A 11 1.55 10.86 0.16
N LEU A 12 0.70 11.06 -0.85
CA LEU A 12 -0.11 12.28 -1.05
C LEU A 12 -1.48 12.21 -0.37
N GLY A 13 -1.84 11.05 0.21
CA GLY A 13 -3.11 10.85 0.89
C GLY A 13 -4.33 10.87 -0.03
N LYS A 14 -4.14 10.67 -1.35
CA LYS A 14 -5.26 10.64 -2.28
C LYS A 14 -5.81 9.22 -2.37
N ALA A 15 -7.13 9.12 -2.49
CA ALA A 15 -7.73 7.90 -2.98
C ALA A 15 -7.21 7.61 -4.41
N PRO A 16 -7.13 6.34 -4.83
CA PRO A 16 -6.80 6.04 -6.21
C PRO A 16 -7.83 6.69 -7.14
N ALA A 17 -7.38 7.07 -8.33
CA ALA A 17 -8.29 7.52 -9.37
C ALA A 17 -9.30 6.41 -9.72
N THR A 18 -10.51 6.79 -10.12
CA THR A 18 -11.61 5.85 -10.37
C THR A 18 -11.27 4.80 -11.44
N ASP A 19 -10.53 5.19 -12.46
CA ASP A 19 -10.03 4.30 -13.51
C ASP A 19 -8.98 3.32 -12.99
N LEU A 20 -8.06 3.77 -12.14
CA LEU A 20 -7.09 2.93 -11.46
C LEU A 20 -7.76 1.93 -10.51
N GLU A 21 -8.73 2.37 -9.70
CA GLU A 21 -9.51 1.48 -8.84
C GLU A 21 -10.20 0.39 -9.67
N ARG A 22 -10.84 0.77 -10.78
CA ARG A 22 -11.48 -0.19 -11.70
C ARG A 22 -10.46 -1.17 -12.28
N LEU A 23 -9.30 -0.68 -12.72
CA LEU A 23 -8.23 -1.51 -13.27
C LEU A 23 -7.74 -2.55 -12.24
N LEU A 24 -7.50 -2.11 -11.00
CA LEU A 24 -7.07 -2.97 -9.91
C LEU A 24 -8.11 -4.05 -9.60
N ASN A 25 -9.39 -3.68 -9.50
CA ASN A 25 -10.47 -4.64 -9.23
C ASN A 25 -10.60 -5.69 -10.35
N ILE A 26 -10.52 -5.29 -11.62
CA ILE A 26 -10.53 -6.21 -12.78
C ILE A 26 -9.30 -7.13 -12.74
N GLY A 27 -8.12 -6.57 -12.50
CA GLY A 27 -6.88 -7.34 -12.36
C GLY A 27 -6.97 -8.40 -11.27
N MET A 28 -7.45 -8.03 -10.10
CA MET A 28 -7.63 -8.95 -8.97
C MET A 28 -8.70 -10.02 -9.24
N GLN A 29 -9.78 -9.66 -9.94
CA GLN A 29 -10.78 -10.63 -10.36
C GLN A 29 -10.20 -11.65 -11.35
N MET A 30 -9.47 -11.19 -12.37
CA MET A 30 -8.81 -12.10 -13.32
C MET A 30 -7.83 -13.00 -12.58
N PHE A 31 -6.96 -12.43 -11.73
CA PHE A 31 -5.97 -13.18 -10.97
C PHE A 31 -6.59 -14.28 -10.08
N THR A 32 -7.68 -13.99 -9.39
CA THR A 32 -8.36 -14.95 -8.50
C THR A 32 -9.20 -16.00 -9.25
N THR A 33 -9.50 -15.78 -10.54
CA THR A 33 -10.34 -16.68 -11.37
C THR A 33 -9.55 -17.49 -12.40
N THR A 34 -8.39 -16.99 -12.86
CA THR A 34 -7.59 -17.63 -13.93
C THR A 34 -6.52 -18.58 -13.43
N VAL A 35 -6.09 -18.49 -12.17
CA VAL A 35 -5.15 -19.48 -11.64
C VAL A 35 -5.89 -20.80 -11.46
N ASP A 36 -5.34 -21.84 -12.10
CA ASP A 36 -5.74 -23.24 -12.14
C ASP A 36 -6.81 -23.62 -11.10
N GLN A 37 -7.92 -24.24 -11.50
CA GLN A 37 -9.10 -24.53 -10.63
C GLN A 37 -8.75 -25.26 -9.32
N ARG A 38 -7.54 -25.84 -9.24
CA ARG A 38 -6.97 -26.54 -8.08
C ARG A 38 -6.28 -25.62 -7.06
N GLN A 39 -5.88 -24.40 -7.44
CA GLN A 39 -5.29 -23.38 -6.57
C GLN A 39 -5.99 -22.04 -6.79
N LYS A 40 -7.19 -21.86 -6.20
CA LYS A 40 -7.76 -20.52 -6.08
C LYS A 40 -6.90 -19.70 -5.11
N TRP A 41 -6.19 -18.71 -5.64
CA TRP A 41 -5.43 -17.77 -4.82
C TRP A 41 -6.41 -17.01 -3.93
N ALA A 42 -6.25 -17.16 -2.62
CA ALA A 42 -7.18 -16.65 -1.64
C ALA A 42 -6.94 -15.16 -1.40
N TYR A 43 -7.11 -14.30 -2.39
CA TYR A 43 -6.98 -12.84 -2.26
C TYR A 43 -8.34 -12.14 -2.33
N SER A 44 -8.46 -11.01 -1.66
CA SER A 44 -9.56 -10.07 -1.86
C SER A 44 -9.53 -9.52 -3.27
N THR A 45 -10.69 -9.40 -3.90
CA THR A 45 -10.82 -8.70 -5.18
C THR A 45 -10.93 -7.19 -5.00
N MET A 46 -11.22 -6.73 -3.78
CA MET A 46 -11.25 -5.31 -3.42
C MET A 46 -9.93 -4.89 -2.82
N VAL A 47 -9.39 -3.77 -3.31
CA VAL A 47 -8.21 -3.12 -2.75
C VAL A 47 -8.62 -2.24 -1.57
N LYS A 48 -7.88 -2.33 -0.46
CA LYS A 48 -8.08 -1.53 0.74
C LYS A 48 -7.22 -0.28 0.71
N TYR A 49 -7.79 0.85 1.06
CA TYR A 49 -7.05 2.12 1.14
C TYR A 49 -6.49 2.28 2.55
N VAL A 50 -5.18 2.44 2.65
CA VAL A 50 -4.48 2.62 3.92
C VAL A 50 -4.23 4.11 4.12
N LYS A 51 -4.53 4.61 5.32
CA LYS A 51 -4.08 5.94 5.71
C LYS A 51 -2.59 5.87 6.04
N ALA A 52 -1.77 6.07 5.01
CA ALA A 52 -0.32 6.07 5.13
C ALA A 52 0.19 7.48 5.51
N PRO A 53 1.36 7.58 6.18
CA PRO A 53 1.98 8.85 6.48
C PRO A 53 2.23 9.68 5.22
N LEU A 54 1.86 10.94 5.28
CA LEU A 54 2.05 11.88 4.17
C LEU A 54 3.53 12.25 4.01
N GLN A 55 3.90 12.63 2.79
CA GLN A 55 5.19 13.25 2.53
C GLN A 55 5.28 14.66 3.15
N PRO A 56 6.46 15.06 3.68
CA PRO A 56 6.72 16.46 3.96
C PRO A 56 6.93 17.22 2.63
N GLY A 57 6.18 18.30 2.43
CA GLY A 57 6.24 19.10 1.21
C GLY A 57 5.67 18.37 -0.01
N GLY A 58 6.27 18.58 -1.20
CA GLY A 58 5.69 18.17 -2.49
C GLY A 58 6.47 17.13 -3.29
N THR A 59 7.72 16.81 -2.93
CA THR A 59 8.68 16.15 -3.83
C THR A 59 9.30 14.87 -3.27
N LYS A 60 8.77 14.34 -2.16
CA LYS A 60 9.39 13.25 -1.39
C LYS A 60 8.67 11.91 -1.52
N CYS A 61 7.70 11.79 -2.40
CA CYS A 61 6.84 10.60 -2.52
C CYS A 61 7.63 9.32 -2.78
N GLY A 62 8.70 9.39 -3.58
CA GLY A 62 9.60 8.26 -3.81
C GLY A 62 10.30 7.78 -2.53
N TYR A 63 10.77 8.71 -1.69
CA TYR A 63 11.37 8.38 -0.40
C TYR A 63 10.35 7.79 0.57
N CYS A 64 9.12 8.28 0.57
CA CYS A 64 8.05 7.69 1.37
C CYS A 64 7.75 6.24 0.94
N LEU A 65 7.72 5.93 -0.37
CA LEU A 65 7.54 4.56 -0.85
C LEU A 65 8.67 3.61 -0.38
N MET A 66 9.91 4.09 -0.41
CA MET A 66 11.07 3.35 0.12
C MET A 66 10.92 3.12 1.63
N HIS A 67 10.55 4.17 2.37
CA HIS A 67 10.35 4.10 3.82
C HIS A 67 9.20 3.15 4.19
N PHE A 68 8.05 3.22 3.50
CA PHE A 68 6.94 2.27 3.67
C PHE A 68 7.43 0.84 3.50
N THR A 69 8.18 0.56 2.44
CA THR A 69 8.67 -0.79 2.16
C THR A 69 9.56 -1.30 3.29
N LYS A 70 10.46 -0.45 3.79
CA LYS A 70 11.35 -0.78 4.91
C LYS A 70 10.57 -1.06 6.21
N GLU A 71 9.62 -0.19 6.55
CA GLU A 71 8.77 -0.38 7.72
C GLU A 71 7.91 -1.64 7.61
N LEU A 72 7.37 -1.93 6.42
CA LEU A 72 6.55 -3.13 6.18
C LEU A 72 7.33 -4.44 6.23
N MET A 73 8.64 -4.42 5.92
CA MET A 73 9.52 -5.56 6.13
C MET A 73 9.75 -5.84 7.62
N LEU A 74 9.68 -4.82 8.48
CA LEU A 74 9.84 -4.94 9.93
C LEU A 74 8.52 -5.25 10.65
N ASP A 75 7.44 -4.60 10.23
CA ASP A 75 6.11 -4.74 10.80
C ASP A 75 5.01 -4.67 9.73
N SER A 76 4.56 -5.82 9.28
CA SER A 76 3.45 -5.93 8.33
C SER A 76 2.09 -5.46 8.88
N THR A 77 1.93 -5.34 10.21
CA THR A 77 0.66 -4.94 10.83
C THR A 77 0.33 -3.47 10.63
N LEU A 78 1.31 -2.66 10.22
CA LEU A 78 1.13 -1.25 9.85
C LEU A 78 0.01 -1.05 8.81
N MET A 79 -0.13 -1.99 7.86
CA MET A 79 -1.17 -1.94 6.83
C MET A 79 -2.58 -2.04 7.41
N THR A 80 -2.76 -2.93 8.39
CA THR A 80 -4.05 -3.15 9.04
C THR A 80 -4.36 -2.09 10.10
N ASN A 81 -3.32 -1.42 10.61
CA ASN A 81 -3.42 -0.41 11.67
C ASN A 81 -3.27 1.03 11.15
N ASN A 82 -3.32 1.27 9.84
CA ASN A 82 -3.16 2.61 9.25
C ASN A 82 -1.90 3.35 9.76
N PHE A 83 -0.77 2.63 9.82
CA PHE A 83 0.49 3.15 10.37
C PHE A 83 0.33 3.78 11.77
N TYR A 84 -0.58 3.23 12.57
CA TYR A 84 -0.93 3.74 13.90
C TYR A 84 -1.28 5.25 13.89
N ASP A 85 -2.02 5.66 12.85
CA ASP A 85 -2.46 7.04 12.62
C ASP A 85 -1.31 8.07 12.49
N LYS A 86 -0.10 7.62 12.15
CA LYS A 86 1.01 8.52 11.84
C LYS A 86 0.65 9.39 10.63
N HIS A 87 0.50 10.68 10.88
CA HIS A 87 -0.01 11.63 9.89
C HIS A 87 0.99 11.95 8.77
N MET A 88 2.28 12.11 9.09
CA MET A 88 3.30 12.59 8.15
C MET A 88 4.68 12.11 8.58
N TYR A 89 5.58 11.89 7.61
CA TYR A 89 7.00 11.72 7.90
C TYR A 89 7.70 13.08 8.09
N SER A 90 8.64 13.12 9.01
CA SER A 90 9.57 14.23 9.12
C SER A 90 10.64 14.19 8.01
N GLN A 91 11.24 15.35 7.73
CA GLN A 91 12.34 15.41 6.77
C GLN A 91 13.52 14.53 7.22
N LYS A 92 13.78 14.46 8.53
CA LYS A 92 14.83 13.64 9.13
C LYS A 92 14.64 12.15 8.83
N GLU A 93 13.44 11.62 9.05
CA GLU A 93 13.12 10.21 8.76
C GLU A 93 13.36 9.85 7.28
N LEU A 94 13.09 10.78 6.36
CA LEU A 94 13.32 10.55 4.93
C LEU A 94 14.76 10.81 4.50
N ASP A 95 15.50 11.67 5.20
CA ASP A 95 16.92 11.90 4.93
C ASP A 95 17.77 10.69 5.31
N ASP A 96 17.40 9.97 6.38
CA ASP A 96 18.05 8.72 6.77
C ASP A 96 17.96 7.66 5.65
N ILE A 97 16.88 7.66 4.85
CA ILE A 97 16.73 6.77 3.67
C ILE A 97 17.61 7.21 2.49
N ARG A 98 17.97 8.50 2.40
CA ARG A 98 18.78 9.03 1.28
C ARG A 98 20.26 8.68 1.39
N VAL A 99 20.74 8.37 2.59
CA VAL A 99 22.15 8.14 2.91
C VAL A 99 22.51 6.64 2.91
N GLU A 100 21.52 5.74 2.85
CA GLU A 100 21.70 4.28 2.69
C GLU A 100 22.15 3.89 1.27
#